data_AF-A0A3Q0JCQ5-F1
#
_entry.id   AF-A0A3Q0JCQ5-F1
#
_cell.length_a   1.000
_cell.length_b   1.000
_cell.length_c   1.000
_cell.angle_alpha   90.00
_cell.angle_beta   90.00
_cell.angle_gamma   90.00
#
_symmetry.space_group_name_H-M   'P 1'
#
loop_
_entity.id
_entity.type
_entity.pdbx_description
1 polymer ?
#
loop_
_entity_poly.entity_id
_entity_poly.type
_entity_poly.pdbx_seq_one_letter_code
_entity_poly.pdbx_strand_id
1 'polypeptide(L)'
;MPPNIEAVDQTRINIETDENGNDPVTNVKTAIITNDNNHDKDKLDRDDLPQDLKEYLGALDEHLPNDYMVPIDIKPTWLNIEKCKQGQKFAQQYYFGLNYAEMISLYLLFLDHENLGVLIYTQKSHTPYKAFQRYLSTVLRVKSWFDTEFWNPNELGYKNLKIVRAMHLNVSKKLNETNPAEFQAEFSLSDNPKYLRLWIRQRQ
;
A
#
# COMPACT_ATOMS: atom_id res chain seq x y z
N MET A 1 -34.60 6.69 -2.66
CA MET A 1 -33.95 7.96 -2.28
C MET A 1 -32.60 7.59 -1.67
N PRO A 2 -31.47 7.77 -2.37
CA PRO A 2 -30.18 7.38 -1.83
C PRO A 2 -29.74 8.35 -0.73
N PRO A 3 -29.11 7.87 0.36
CA PRO A 3 -28.64 8.73 1.42
C PRO A 3 -27.40 9.54 1.01
N ASN A 4 -27.40 10.79 1.47
CA ASN A 4 -26.40 11.83 1.28
C ASN A 4 -25.00 11.40 1.79
N ILE A 5 -23.99 11.44 0.92
CA ILE A 5 -22.60 11.09 1.23
C ILE A 5 -21.84 12.39 1.54
N GLU A 6 -22.16 13.01 2.67
CA GLU A 6 -21.36 14.11 3.23
C GLU A 6 -21.24 13.92 4.74
N ALA A 7 -20.27 13.10 5.14
CA ALA A 7 -19.64 13.13 6.46
C ALA A 7 -18.40 12.23 6.45
N VAL A 8 -17.30 12.71 5.88
CA VAL A 8 -15.97 12.14 6.17
C VAL A 8 -15.22 13.18 6.98
N ASP A 9 -15.15 12.88 8.28
CA ASP A 9 -14.44 13.60 9.33
C ASP A 9 -13.01 13.94 8.90
N GLN A 10 -12.73 15.24 8.75
CA GLN A 10 -11.40 15.79 8.46
C GLN A 10 -10.75 16.21 9.78
N THR A 11 -10.18 15.25 10.50
CA THR A 11 -9.29 15.56 11.62
C THR A 11 -7.94 16.03 11.06
N ARG A 12 -7.70 17.35 11.10
CA ARG A 12 -6.39 17.99 10.89
C ARG A 12 -5.41 17.44 11.93
N ILE A 13 -4.22 17.00 11.50
CA ILE A 13 -3.11 16.66 12.41
C ILE A 13 -1.89 17.48 12.01
N ASN A 14 -1.42 18.31 12.94
CA ASN A 14 -0.18 19.08 12.85
C ASN A 14 1.02 18.12 12.95
N ILE A 15 2.04 18.38 12.14
CA ILE A 15 3.30 17.62 12.11
C ILE A 15 4.27 18.32 13.07
N GLU A 16 4.54 17.72 14.23
CA GLU A 16 5.71 18.06 15.06
C GLU A 16 6.76 16.97 14.86
N THR A 17 7.96 17.38 14.46
CA THR A 17 9.18 16.56 14.38
C THR A 17 9.85 16.50 15.74
N ASP A 18 10.39 15.35 16.13
CA ASP A 18 11.14 15.20 17.37
C ASP A 18 12.58 15.76 17.26
N GLU A 19 13.14 16.08 18.41
CA GLU A 19 14.30 16.96 18.61
C GLU A 19 15.67 16.32 18.35
N ASN A 20 15.72 15.11 17.78
CA ASN A 20 16.97 14.37 17.58
C ASN A 20 17.24 13.93 16.13
N GLY A 21 16.39 14.28 15.16
CA GLY A 21 16.70 14.12 13.73
C GLY A 21 16.95 12.68 13.25
N ASN A 22 16.56 11.67 14.02
CA ASN A 22 16.75 10.26 13.69
C ASN A 22 15.41 9.63 13.28
N ASP A 23 15.36 9.05 12.07
CA ASP A 23 14.16 8.41 11.54
C ASP A 23 13.85 7.09 12.28
N PRO A 24 12.69 6.97 12.95
CA PRO A 24 12.29 5.77 13.68
C PRO A 24 12.09 4.53 12.79
N VAL A 25 12.04 4.68 11.46
CA VAL A 25 11.79 3.58 10.49
C VAL A 25 12.99 2.62 10.38
N THR A 26 14.21 3.08 10.69
CA THR A 26 15.45 2.28 10.58
C THR A 26 15.49 1.09 11.55
N ASN A 27 14.80 1.20 12.69
CA ASN A 27 14.85 0.19 13.76
C ASN A 27 13.89 -1.00 13.54
N VAL A 28 12.83 -0.83 12.74
CA VAL A 28 11.80 -1.86 12.54
C VAL A 28 12.24 -2.91 11.50
N LYS A 29 12.91 -2.49 10.40
CA LYS A 29 13.49 -3.44 9.43
C LYS A 29 14.48 -4.39 10.11
N THR A 30 15.32 -3.88 11.00
CA THR A 30 16.36 -4.65 11.69
C THR A 30 15.78 -5.73 12.62
N ALA A 31 14.59 -5.51 13.20
CA ALA A 31 13.92 -6.47 14.07
C ALA A 31 13.10 -7.54 13.33
N ILE A 32 12.61 -7.24 12.12
CA ILE A 32 11.87 -8.21 11.28
C ILE A 32 12.83 -9.12 10.53
N ILE A 33 13.96 -8.59 10.03
CA ILE A 33 15.01 -9.35 9.35
C ILE A 33 15.68 -10.39 10.27
N THR A 34 15.73 -10.16 11.59
CA THR A 34 16.43 -11.05 12.52
C THR A 34 15.69 -12.35 12.87
N ASN A 35 14.39 -12.46 12.55
CA ASN A 35 13.59 -13.67 12.80
C ASN A 35 13.42 -14.58 11.57
N ASP A 36 13.91 -14.19 10.39
CA ASP A 36 13.94 -15.05 9.21
C ASP A 36 15.37 -15.48 8.87
N ASN A 37 15.96 -16.30 9.74
CA ASN A 37 17.25 -16.95 9.49
C ASN A 37 17.16 -18.11 8.46
N ASN A 38 16.12 -18.16 7.61
CA ASN A 38 15.96 -19.22 6.61
C ASN A 38 15.70 -18.75 5.18
N HIS A 39 15.71 -17.44 4.89
CA HIS A 39 15.64 -16.95 3.50
C HIS A 39 17.02 -16.76 2.82
N ASP A 40 18.09 -17.36 3.35
CA ASP A 40 19.47 -17.18 2.84
C ASP A 40 19.92 -18.32 1.90
N LYS A 41 19.02 -18.84 1.05
CA LYS A 41 19.34 -19.93 0.10
C LYS A 41 19.28 -19.59 -1.39
N ASP A 42 18.99 -18.36 -1.77
CA ASP A 42 19.10 -17.92 -3.17
C ASP A 42 19.47 -16.43 -3.25
N LYS A 43 20.60 -16.04 -2.65
CA LYS A 43 21.28 -14.82 -3.07
C LYS A 43 21.81 -15.08 -4.48
N LEU A 44 21.02 -14.69 -5.48
CA LEU A 44 21.46 -14.61 -6.87
C LEU A 44 22.82 -13.90 -6.87
N ASP A 45 23.86 -14.58 -7.37
CA ASP A 45 25.21 -14.03 -7.40
C ASP A 45 25.20 -12.78 -8.29
N ARG A 46 25.12 -11.61 -7.64
CA ARG A 46 24.86 -10.33 -8.31
C ARG A 46 26.04 -9.92 -9.17
N ASP A 47 27.21 -10.53 -8.96
CA ASP A 47 28.45 -10.25 -9.67
C ASP A 47 28.43 -10.71 -11.13
N ASP A 48 27.56 -11.67 -11.49
CA ASP A 48 27.42 -12.19 -12.87
C ASP A 48 26.36 -11.47 -13.71
N LEU A 49 25.64 -10.48 -13.15
CA LEU A 49 24.58 -9.79 -13.86
C LEU A 49 25.13 -8.74 -14.85
N PRO A 50 24.43 -8.50 -15.98
CA PRO A 50 24.71 -7.38 -16.87
C PRO A 50 24.72 -6.04 -16.11
N GLN A 51 25.58 -5.11 -16.52
CA GLN A 51 25.79 -3.84 -15.82
C GLN A 51 24.47 -3.05 -15.62
N ASP A 52 23.63 -2.98 -16.66
CA ASP A 52 22.34 -2.29 -16.61
C ASP A 52 21.40 -2.89 -15.55
N LEU A 53 21.46 -4.22 -15.36
CA LEU A 53 20.66 -4.92 -14.37
C LEU A 53 21.22 -4.72 -12.97
N LYS A 54 22.55 -4.67 -12.81
CA LYS A 54 23.20 -4.28 -11.54
C LYS A 54 22.84 -2.86 -11.14
N GLU A 55 22.78 -1.93 -12.09
CA GLU A 55 22.38 -0.55 -11.84
C GLU A 55 20.90 -0.45 -11.44
N TYR A 56 20.02 -1.18 -12.13
CA TYR A 56 18.59 -1.25 -11.79
C TYR A 56 18.35 -1.88 -10.42
N LEU A 57 19.07 -2.96 -10.09
CA LEU A 57 18.98 -3.62 -8.78
C LEU A 57 19.66 -2.82 -7.67
N GLY A 58 20.76 -2.12 -7.97
CA GLY A 58 21.41 -1.20 -7.06
C GLY A 58 20.50 -0.04 -6.66
N ALA A 59 19.64 0.42 -7.58
CA ALA A 59 18.59 1.38 -7.27
C ALA A 59 17.44 0.81 -6.40
N LEU A 60 17.31 -0.52 -6.29
CA LEU A 60 16.41 -1.17 -5.34
C LEU A 60 17.07 -1.35 -3.96
N ASP A 61 18.41 -1.46 -3.92
CA ASP A 61 19.21 -1.55 -2.68
C ASP A 61 19.44 -0.17 -2.04
N GLU A 62 19.58 0.89 -2.85
CA GLU A 62 19.43 2.25 -2.36
C GLU A 62 18.04 2.39 -1.75
N HIS A 63 17.96 2.88 -0.52
CA HIS A 63 16.70 3.15 0.14
C HIS A 63 15.94 4.20 -0.68
N LEU A 64 15.12 3.73 -1.62
CA LEU A 64 14.16 4.54 -2.32
C LEU A 64 13.40 5.33 -1.26
N PRO A 65 13.35 6.68 -1.37
CA PRO A 65 12.59 7.47 -0.43
C PRO A 65 11.19 6.88 -0.40
N ASN A 66 10.70 6.55 0.80
CA ASN A 66 9.34 6.03 0.94
C ASN A 66 8.39 6.93 0.15
N ASP A 67 7.33 6.36 -0.43
CA ASP A 67 6.39 7.06 -1.34
C ASP A 67 5.87 8.40 -0.80
N TYR A 68 5.92 8.58 0.52
CA TYR A 68 5.56 9.80 1.25
C TYR A 68 6.65 10.87 1.40
N MET A 69 7.91 10.60 1.08
CA MET A 69 9.02 11.57 1.18
C MET A 69 9.13 12.48 -0.05
N VAL A 70 8.57 12.10 -1.21
CA VAL A 70 8.67 12.88 -2.45
C VAL A 70 7.50 13.86 -2.56
N PRO A 71 7.64 15.19 -2.49
CA PRO A 71 6.50 16.11 -2.44
C PRO A 71 5.52 15.91 -3.61
N ILE A 72 4.24 15.68 -3.30
CA ILE A 72 3.20 15.42 -4.33
C ILE A 72 2.93 16.64 -5.23
N ASP A 73 3.17 17.83 -4.69
CA ASP A 73 2.96 19.10 -5.38
C ASP A 73 4.09 19.40 -6.39
N ILE A 74 5.20 18.68 -6.27
CA ILE A 74 6.34 18.84 -7.17
C ILE A 74 6.24 17.77 -8.25
N LYS A 75 6.06 18.24 -9.49
CA LYS A 75 6.13 17.37 -10.66
C LYS A 75 7.57 16.83 -10.81
N PRO A 76 7.77 15.51 -10.98
CA PRO A 76 9.10 14.95 -11.19
C PRO A 76 9.76 15.47 -12.48
N THR A 77 11.07 15.71 -12.43
CA THR A 77 11.85 16.27 -13.55
C THR A 77 11.95 15.32 -14.74
N TRP A 78 11.94 14.01 -14.47
CA TRP A 78 11.94 12.96 -15.50
C TRP A 78 10.59 12.78 -16.18
N LEU A 79 9.52 13.41 -15.68
CA LEU A 79 8.18 13.18 -16.19
C LEU A 79 7.91 13.93 -17.50
N ASN A 80 7.71 13.15 -18.56
CA ASN A 80 7.16 13.64 -19.82
C ASN A 80 5.62 13.64 -19.79
N ILE A 81 5.02 14.84 -19.81
CA ILE A 81 3.56 15.01 -19.72
C ILE A 81 2.83 14.48 -20.95
N GLU A 82 3.41 14.63 -22.15
CA GLU A 82 2.77 14.13 -23.38
C GLU A 82 2.67 12.61 -23.38
N LYS A 83 3.73 11.92 -22.92
CA LYS A 83 3.69 10.46 -22.72
C LYS A 83 2.70 10.06 -21.63
N CYS A 84 2.63 10.81 -20.54
CA CYS A 84 1.66 10.56 -19.47
C CYS A 84 0.21 10.65 -19.99
N LYS A 85 -0.13 11.72 -20.73
CA LYS A 85 -1.43 11.91 -21.36
C LYS A 85 -1.76 10.84 -22.40
N GLN A 86 -0.76 10.39 -23.16
CA GLN A 86 -0.94 9.27 -24.08
C GLN A 86 -1.28 7.96 -23.33
N GLY A 87 -0.60 7.70 -22.21
CA GLY A 87 -0.91 6.58 -21.32
C GLY A 87 -2.32 6.67 -20.74
N GLN A 88 -2.76 7.86 -20.32
CA GLN A 88 -4.12 8.10 -19.84
C GLN A 88 -5.16 7.80 -20.93
N LYS A 89 -4.96 8.27 -22.17
CA LYS A 89 -5.86 7.98 -23.30
C LYS A 89 -5.95 6.48 -23.59
N PHE A 90 -4.81 5.79 -23.57
CA PHE A 90 -4.78 4.33 -23.71
C PHE A 90 -5.56 3.65 -22.58
N ALA A 91 -5.33 4.08 -21.34
CA ALA A 91 -6.01 3.52 -20.18
C ALA A 91 -7.52 3.76 -20.21
N GLN A 92 -7.98 4.92 -20.67
CA GLN A 92 -9.40 5.21 -20.88
C GLN A 92 -10.02 4.31 -21.95
N GLN A 93 -9.29 4.06 -23.05
CA GLN A 93 -9.76 3.20 -24.15
C GLN A 93 -9.85 1.72 -23.76
N TYR A 94 -8.90 1.23 -22.95
CA TYR A 94 -8.79 -0.18 -22.57
C TYR A 94 -9.05 -0.41 -21.08
N TYR A 95 -9.85 0.46 -20.45
CA TYR A 95 -10.01 0.51 -19.00
C TYR A 95 -10.45 -0.82 -18.39
N PHE A 96 -11.36 -1.55 -19.06
CA PHE A 96 -11.81 -2.84 -18.59
C PHE A 96 -10.66 -3.86 -18.45
N GLY A 97 -9.76 -3.91 -19.44
CA GLY A 97 -8.62 -4.82 -19.41
C GLY A 97 -7.63 -4.46 -18.31
N LEU A 98 -7.36 -3.17 -18.11
CA LEU A 98 -6.52 -2.70 -17.00
C LEU A 98 -7.15 -3.00 -15.65
N ASN A 99 -8.45 -2.75 -15.48
CA ASN A 99 -9.15 -3.04 -14.23
C ASN A 99 -9.16 -4.54 -13.92
N TYR A 100 -9.31 -5.39 -14.94
CA TYR A 100 -9.20 -6.84 -14.79
C TYR A 100 -7.78 -7.26 -14.36
N ALA A 101 -6.74 -6.69 -14.98
CA ALA A 101 -5.36 -6.94 -14.58
C ALA A 101 -5.10 -6.54 -13.12
N GLU A 102 -5.57 -5.36 -12.69
CA GLU A 102 -5.49 -4.89 -11.30
C GLU A 102 -6.18 -5.87 -10.32
N MET A 103 -7.34 -6.42 -10.70
CA MET A 103 -8.03 -7.42 -9.89
C MET A 103 -7.19 -8.70 -9.74
N ILE A 104 -6.56 -9.19 -10.82
CA ILE A 104 -5.67 -10.35 -10.76
C ILE A 104 -4.43 -10.07 -9.90
N SER A 105 -3.81 -8.90 -10.04
CA SER A 105 -2.69 -8.48 -9.19
C SER A 105 -3.07 -8.48 -7.71
N LEU A 106 -4.28 -8.02 -7.37
CA LEU A 106 -4.78 -8.05 -6.00
C LEU A 106 -5.00 -9.48 -5.49
N TYR A 107 -5.45 -10.42 -6.32
CA TYR A 107 -5.54 -11.82 -5.93
C TYR A 107 -4.17 -12.43 -5.64
N LEU A 108 -3.15 -12.09 -6.44
CA LEU A 108 -1.78 -12.52 -6.20
C LEU A 108 -1.24 -11.95 -4.88
N LEU A 109 -1.57 -10.70 -4.56
CA LEU A 109 -1.20 -10.07 -3.29
C LEU A 109 -1.76 -10.82 -2.08
N PHE A 110 -2.94 -11.45 -2.18
CA PHE A 110 -3.49 -12.27 -1.09
C PHE A 110 -2.77 -13.59 -0.86
N LEU A 111 -1.95 -14.04 -1.81
CA LEU A 111 -1.17 -15.28 -1.65
C LEU A 111 0.03 -15.10 -0.73
N ASP A 112 0.52 -13.87 -0.60
CA ASP A 112 1.60 -13.54 0.32
C ASP A 112 1.04 -13.18 1.71
N HIS A 113 1.54 -13.88 2.73
CA HIS A 113 1.09 -13.73 4.11
C HIS A 113 1.40 -12.35 4.68
N GLU A 114 2.52 -11.74 4.30
CA GLU A 114 2.91 -10.42 4.80
C GLU A 114 1.99 -9.33 4.23
N ASN A 115 1.81 -9.35 2.91
CA ASN A 115 0.91 -8.42 2.23
C ASN A 115 -0.55 -8.59 2.65
N LEU A 116 -1.02 -9.83 2.81
CA LEU A 116 -2.35 -10.11 3.33
C LEU A 116 -2.51 -9.62 4.77
N GLY A 117 -1.44 -9.71 5.58
CA GLY A 117 -1.41 -9.26 6.96
C GLY A 117 -1.78 -7.77 7.10
N VAL A 118 -1.21 -6.92 6.24
CA VAL A 118 -1.56 -5.49 6.19
C VAL A 118 -3.07 -5.29 5.96
N LEU A 119 -3.68 -6.11 5.11
CA LEU A 119 -5.12 -5.99 4.81
C LEU A 119 -6.01 -6.42 5.96
N ILE A 120 -5.62 -7.50 6.64
CA ILE A 120 -6.31 -7.99 7.84
C ILE A 120 -6.20 -6.94 8.96
N TYR A 121 -5.01 -6.37 9.19
CA TYR A 121 -4.75 -5.34 10.20
C TYR A 121 -5.67 -4.11 10.06
N THR A 122 -5.90 -3.64 8.83
CA THR A 122 -6.80 -2.48 8.62
C THR A 122 -8.26 -2.76 8.97
N GLN A 123 -8.66 -4.04 9.03
CA GLN A 123 -10.02 -4.50 9.24
C GLN A 123 -11.04 -3.86 8.29
N LYS A 124 -10.63 -3.46 7.08
CA LYS A 124 -11.50 -2.88 6.05
C LYS A 124 -12.10 -3.92 5.09
N SER A 125 -11.80 -5.20 5.29
CA SER A 125 -12.24 -6.29 4.40
C SER A 125 -12.82 -7.52 5.09
N HIS A 126 -13.07 -7.49 6.42
CA HIS A 126 -13.54 -8.67 7.17
C HIS A 126 -15.03 -9.04 6.95
N THR A 127 -15.80 -8.24 6.21
CA THR A 127 -17.15 -8.62 5.76
C THR A 127 -17.29 -8.37 4.26
N PRO A 128 -18.16 -9.11 3.55
CA PRO A 128 -18.39 -8.89 2.12
C PRO A 128 -18.76 -7.45 1.77
N TYR A 129 -19.58 -6.79 2.60
CA TYR A 129 -19.97 -5.40 2.38
C TYR A 129 -18.81 -4.42 2.55
N LYS A 130 -17.98 -4.58 3.60
CA LYS A 130 -16.79 -3.72 3.81
C LYS A 130 -15.75 -3.94 2.72
N ALA A 131 -15.53 -5.20 2.32
CA ALA A 131 -14.67 -5.54 1.20
C ALA A 131 -15.15 -4.89 -0.11
N PHE A 132 -16.46 -4.97 -0.41
CA PHE A 132 -17.05 -4.29 -1.56
C PHE A 132 -16.79 -2.78 -1.53
N GLN A 133 -17.06 -2.11 -0.41
CA GLN A 133 -16.80 -0.67 -0.27
C GLN A 133 -15.33 -0.32 -0.49
N ARG A 134 -14.42 -1.11 0.09
CA ARG A 134 -12.98 -0.89 -0.05
C ARG A 134 -12.55 -1.02 -1.52
N TYR A 135 -12.90 -2.12 -2.18
CA TYR A 135 -12.45 -2.37 -3.55
C TYR A 135 -13.14 -1.45 -4.55
N LEU A 136 -14.41 -1.10 -4.36
CA LEU A 136 -15.06 -0.06 -5.17
C LEU A 136 -14.36 1.29 -5.00
N SER A 137 -13.98 1.66 -3.76
CA SER A 137 -13.22 2.89 -3.53
C SER A 137 -11.86 2.86 -4.24
N THR A 138 -11.13 1.74 -4.20
CA THR A 138 -9.88 1.58 -4.94
C THR A 138 -10.09 1.77 -6.44
N VAL A 139 -11.07 1.08 -7.03
CA VAL A 139 -11.38 1.19 -8.47
C VAL A 139 -11.69 2.63 -8.86
N LEU A 140 -12.53 3.34 -8.10
CA LEU A 140 -12.88 4.73 -8.41
C LEU A 140 -11.69 5.70 -8.28
N ARG A 141 -10.81 5.49 -7.29
CA ARG A 141 -9.60 6.30 -7.11
C ARG A 141 -8.61 6.08 -8.24
N VAL A 142 -8.31 4.82 -8.57
CA VAL A 142 -7.41 4.49 -9.68
C VAL A 142 -7.98 4.98 -11.01
N LYS A 143 -9.29 4.84 -11.24
CA LYS A 143 -9.93 5.39 -12.44
C LYS A 143 -9.71 6.89 -12.58
N SER A 144 -9.84 7.65 -11.48
CA SER A 144 -9.66 9.10 -11.51
C SER A 144 -8.26 9.54 -11.94
N TRP A 145 -7.24 8.68 -11.77
CA TRP A 145 -5.87 8.91 -12.25
C TRP A 145 -5.76 8.84 -13.77
N PHE A 146 -6.62 8.04 -14.42
CA PHE A 146 -6.69 7.99 -15.87
C PHE A 146 -7.57 9.09 -16.46
N ASP A 147 -8.58 9.54 -15.72
CA ASP A 147 -9.57 10.51 -16.22
C ASP A 147 -9.15 11.98 -16.10
N THR A 148 -8.22 12.30 -15.19
CA THR A 148 -7.94 13.70 -14.81
C THR A 148 -6.45 14.00 -14.67
N GLU A 149 -6.09 15.29 -14.65
CA GLU A 149 -4.71 15.74 -14.52
C GLU A 149 -4.17 15.53 -13.09
N PHE A 150 -2.96 14.98 -12.98
CA PHE A 150 -2.34 14.59 -11.71
C PHE A 150 -1.82 15.75 -10.86
N TRP A 151 -1.54 16.93 -11.42
CA TRP A 151 -0.96 18.08 -10.72
C TRP A 151 -1.87 19.32 -10.74
N ASN A 152 -3.17 19.12 -10.94
CA ASN A 152 -4.16 20.18 -10.80
C ASN A 152 -4.91 19.99 -9.48
N PRO A 153 -4.76 20.88 -8.48
CA PRO A 153 -5.42 20.76 -7.18
C PRO A 153 -6.95 20.67 -7.22
N ASN A 154 -7.56 21.15 -8.30
CA ASN A 154 -9.01 21.14 -8.47
C ASN A 154 -9.52 19.79 -8.99
N GLU A 155 -8.66 18.98 -9.62
CA GLU A 155 -9.01 17.71 -10.24
C GLU A 155 -9.17 16.57 -9.25
N LEU A 156 -10.04 15.62 -9.60
CA LEU A 156 -10.35 14.47 -8.75
C LEU A 156 -9.15 13.54 -8.59
N GLY A 157 -8.36 13.33 -9.64
CA GLY A 157 -7.17 12.46 -9.63
C GLY A 157 -6.11 12.95 -8.66
N TYR A 158 -5.78 14.25 -8.67
CA TYR A 158 -4.87 14.84 -7.70
C TYR A 158 -5.38 14.67 -6.26
N LYS A 159 -6.65 14.97 -6.01
CA LYS A 159 -7.27 14.81 -4.67
C LYS A 159 -7.21 13.36 -4.21
N ASN A 160 -7.57 12.42 -5.08
CA ASN A 160 -7.53 10.99 -4.76
C ASN A 160 -6.11 10.47 -4.56
N LEU A 161 -5.13 10.95 -5.33
CA LEU A 161 -3.72 10.61 -5.16
C LEU A 161 -3.23 11.02 -3.76
N LYS A 162 -3.56 12.24 -3.31
CA LYS A 162 -3.25 12.70 -1.94
C LYS A 162 -3.89 11.84 -0.88
N ILE A 163 -5.17 11.48 -1.05
CA ILE A 163 -5.89 10.65 -0.08
C ILE A 163 -5.26 9.25 0.01
N VAL A 164 -4.98 8.59 -1.12
CA VAL A 164 -4.36 7.25 -1.13
C VAL A 164 -3.00 7.28 -0.45
N ARG A 165 -2.18 8.29 -0.76
CA ARG A 165 -0.88 8.46 -0.14
C ARG A 165 -0.96 8.67 1.37
N ALA A 166 -1.91 9.48 1.84
CA ALA A 166 -2.17 9.65 3.27
C ALA A 166 -2.65 8.34 3.92
N MET A 167 -3.48 7.55 3.24
CA MET A 167 -3.92 6.23 3.71
C MET A 167 -2.72 5.28 3.89
N HIS A 168 -1.84 5.18 2.88
CA HIS A 168 -0.65 4.33 2.96
C HIS A 168 0.31 4.78 4.06
N LEU A 169 0.57 6.09 4.18
CA LEU A 169 1.39 6.65 5.26
C LEU A 169 0.82 6.32 6.65
N ASN A 170 -0.48 6.50 6.83
CA ASN A 170 -1.13 6.21 8.11
C ASN A 170 -1.06 4.73 8.49
N VAL A 171 -1.24 3.83 7.52
CA VAL A 171 -1.10 2.39 7.76
C VAL A 171 0.36 2.04 8.05
N SER A 172 1.32 2.54 7.27
CA SER A 172 2.75 2.33 7.48
C SER A 172 3.19 2.79 8.87
N LYS A 173 2.83 4.02 9.27
CA LYS A 173 3.16 4.56 10.60
C LYS A 173 2.61 3.67 11.72
N LYS A 174 1.33 3.28 11.63
CA LYS A 174 0.70 2.42 12.64
C LYS A 174 1.35 1.04 12.73
N LEU A 175 1.70 0.44 11.59
CA LEU A 175 2.38 -0.84 11.56
C LEU A 175 3.77 -0.75 12.18
N ASN A 176 4.54 0.30 11.86
CA ASN A 176 5.87 0.51 12.42
C ASN A 176 5.85 0.80 13.93
N GLU A 177 4.75 1.38 14.44
CA GLU A 177 4.53 1.59 15.88
C GLU A 177 4.02 0.33 16.60
N THR A 178 3.49 -0.65 15.87
CA THR A 178 2.94 -1.89 16.44
C THR A 178 4.08 -2.88 16.73
N ASN A 179 4.02 -3.55 17.89
CA ASN A 179 4.98 -4.60 18.21
C ASN A 179 4.86 -5.76 17.18
N PRO A 180 5.95 -6.18 16.52
CA PRO A 180 5.90 -7.26 15.53
C PRO A 180 5.25 -8.55 16.05
N ALA A 181 5.43 -8.88 17.33
CA ALA A 181 4.80 -10.06 17.94
C ALA A 181 3.28 -9.90 18.08
N GLU A 182 2.79 -8.70 18.38
CA GLU A 182 1.35 -8.41 18.47
C GLU A 182 0.71 -8.41 17.08
N PHE A 183 1.40 -7.86 16.07
CA PHE A 183 0.98 -7.91 14.68
C PHE A 183 0.84 -9.35 14.18
N GLN A 184 1.86 -10.19 14.41
CA GLN A 184 1.84 -11.60 14.01
C GLN A 184 0.76 -12.42 14.74
N ALA A 185 0.49 -12.11 16.02
CA ALA A 185 -0.58 -12.76 16.78
C ALA A 185 -1.98 -12.50 16.20
N GLU A 186 -2.22 -11.36 15.52
CA GLU A 186 -3.50 -11.10 14.85
C GLU A 186 -3.77 -12.06 13.67
N PHE A 187 -2.72 -12.57 13.01
CA PHE A 187 -2.84 -13.48 11.86
C PHE A 187 -2.90 -14.95 12.25
N SER A 188 -2.47 -15.29 13.47
CA SER A 188 -2.56 -16.65 13.98
C SER A 188 -4.02 -17.03 14.28
N LEU A 189 -4.58 -17.97 13.51
CA LEU A 189 -5.89 -18.56 13.80
C LEU A 189 -5.87 -19.43 15.06
N SER A 190 -4.71 -19.97 15.42
CA SER A 190 -4.48 -20.85 16.57
C SER A 190 -4.53 -20.12 17.90
N ASP A 191 -3.97 -18.91 17.98
CA ASP A 191 -3.64 -18.27 19.25
C ASP A 191 -4.54 -17.07 19.58
N ASN A 192 -5.48 -16.74 18.69
CA ASN A 192 -6.42 -15.65 18.91
C ASN A 192 -7.73 -16.14 19.59
N PRO A 193 -7.99 -15.77 20.86
CA PRO A 193 -9.12 -16.27 21.64
C PRO A 193 -10.50 -15.87 21.08
N LYS A 194 -10.58 -14.86 20.19
CA LYS A 194 -11.82 -14.49 19.50
C LYS A 194 -12.27 -15.54 18.48
N TYR A 195 -11.33 -16.20 17.81
CA TYR A 195 -11.62 -17.16 16.73
C TYR A 195 -11.68 -18.62 17.22
N LEU A 196 -11.01 -18.95 18.33
CA LEU A 196 -11.13 -20.24 19.02
C LEU A 196 -12.59 -20.61 19.36
N ARG A 197 -13.43 -19.64 19.71
CA ARG A 197 -14.84 -19.89 20.07
C ARG A 197 -15.73 -20.24 18.88
N LEU A 198 -15.35 -19.84 17.65
CA LEU A 198 -16.13 -20.13 16.45
C LEU A 198 -15.93 -21.57 15.98
N TRP A 199 -14.72 -22.11 16.14
CA TRP A 199 -14.38 -23.47 15.71
C TRP A 199 -14.85 -24.56 16.68
N ILE A 200 -14.87 -24.28 17.99
CA ILE A 200 -15.36 -25.24 18.99
C ILE A 200 -16.87 -25.50 18.86
N ARG A 201 -17.65 -24.52 18.38
CA ARG A 201 -19.11 -24.62 18.27
C ARG A 201 -19.61 -25.40 17.06
N GLN A 202 -18.77 -25.64 16.05
CA GLN A 202 -19.15 -26.41 14.84
C GLN A 202 -18.80 -27.91 14.92
N ARG A 203 -18.25 -28.40 16.05
CA ARG A 203 -17.91 -29.82 16.27
C ARG A 203 -18.73 -30.51 17.38
N GLN A 204 -19.88 -29.94 17.76
CA GLN A 204 -20.88 -30.59 18.61
C GLN A 204 -22.18 -30.72 17.85
#